data_AF-A0A416KWM0-F1
#
_entry.id   AF-A0A416KWM0-F1
#
_cell.length_a   1.000
_cell.length_b   1.000
_cell.length_c   1.000
_cell.angle_alpha   90.00
_cell.angle_beta   90.00
_cell.angle_gamma   90.00
#
_symmetry.space_group_name_H-M   'P 1'
#
loop_
_entity.id
_entity.type
_entity.pdbx_description
1 polymer ?
#
loop_
_entity_poly.entity_id
_entity_poly.type
_entity_poly.pdbx_seq_one_letter_code
_entity_poly.pdbx_strand_id
1 'polypeptide(L)'
;MDLKKPLTFDEQLDKLVAHGMIITDREKAKDILKRVNYYRFTGYALQFRQAPSGSDYIVGTTFETVYHLYKVDEILRDTFRRYIEKAEVYYRTQIAYGFSIAKCTETPYDQHYDENNFYNKKGYREVMENFSREKNYYKDSLIVKHHKMKYSSKMPLWVIVELMSFSNMSKLYSSMYYSEKDAIAHMVGVGRDTLENHLHCLSVLRNKCAHAARMYNTDFNPPAKFTTSFLRKHSEIKNNSLFAYTLVLLKRLPDESSKKSLIQTVENVISEYSDDIDLKLIGFPENYMEIMKNNL
;
A
#
# COMPACT_ATOMS: atom_id res chain seq x y z
N MET A 1 5.88 22.96 26.97
CA MET A 1 4.65 22.18 26.73
C MET A 1 4.92 20.79 27.23
N ASP A 2 4.21 20.37 28.27
CA ASP A 2 4.43 19.06 28.86
C ASP A 2 3.70 17.97 28.07
N LEU A 3 4.26 16.77 28.08
CA LEU A 3 3.62 15.61 27.47
C LEU A 3 2.40 15.17 28.30
N LYS A 4 1.43 14.53 27.64
CA LYS A 4 0.23 14.01 28.32
C LYS A 4 0.60 12.90 29.31
N LYS A 5 0.05 12.97 30.52
CA LYS A 5 0.20 11.91 31.54
C LYS A 5 -0.31 10.57 30.99
N PRO A 6 0.40 9.45 31.20
CA PRO A 6 -0.11 8.12 30.88
C PRO A 6 -1.35 7.80 31.73
N LEU A 7 -2.29 7.08 31.14
CA LEU A 7 -3.55 6.65 31.76
C LEU A 7 -3.61 5.12 31.80
N THR A 8 -4.15 4.58 32.89
CA THR A 8 -4.61 3.19 32.99
C THR A 8 -5.73 2.91 31.98
N PHE A 9 -6.03 1.64 31.72
CA PHE A 9 -7.12 1.29 30.79
C PHE A 9 -8.49 1.77 31.27
N ASP A 10 -8.74 1.76 32.58
CA ASP A 10 -9.99 2.30 33.14
C ASP A 10 -10.07 3.82 32.96
N GLU A 11 -9.00 4.55 33.26
CA GLU A 11 -8.94 6.01 33.04
C GLU A 11 -9.06 6.38 31.55
N GLN A 12 -8.57 5.53 30.64
CA GLN A 12 -8.76 5.69 29.20
C GLN A 12 -10.24 5.60 28.81
N LEU A 13 -10.98 4.62 29.35
CA LEU A 13 -12.42 4.46 29.12
C LEU A 13 -13.21 5.61 29.73
N ASP A 14 -12.87 6.03 30.95
CA ASP A 14 -13.51 7.18 31.61
C ASP A 14 -13.35 8.45 30.79
N LYS A 15 -12.18 8.64 30.18
CA LYS A 15 -11.94 9.76 29.27
C LYS A 15 -12.80 9.70 28.02
N LEU A 16 -13.02 8.53 27.44
CA LEU A 16 -13.90 8.39 26.27
C LEU A 16 -15.36 8.74 26.63
N VAL A 17 -15.83 8.25 27.78
CA VAL A 17 -17.18 8.54 28.31
C VAL A 17 -17.33 10.03 28.62
N ALA A 18 -16.32 10.65 29.23
CA ALA A 18 -16.32 12.08 29.54
C ALA A 18 -16.44 12.97 28.28
N HIS A 19 -15.95 12.48 27.14
CA HIS A 19 -16.09 13.13 25.84
C HIS A 19 -17.37 12.72 25.07
N GLY A 20 -18.28 11.98 25.69
CA GLY A 20 -19.57 11.62 25.11
C GLY A 20 -19.60 10.33 24.29
N MET A 21 -18.55 9.50 24.35
CA MET A 21 -18.59 8.18 23.72
C MET A 21 -19.41 7.20 24.54
N ILE A 22 -20.34 6.50 23.89
CA ILE A 22 -21.17 5.46 24.52
C ILE A 22 -20.37 4.16 24.57
N ILE A 23 -20.27 3.55 25.75
CA ILE A 23 -19.62 2.25 25.96
C ILE A 23 -20.65 1.32 26.59
N THR A 24 -21.15 0.35 25.80
CA THR A 24 -22.21 -0.56 26.27
C THR A 24 -21.66 -1.72 27.09
N ASP A 25 -20.50 -2.25 26.68
CA ASP A 25 -19.78 -3.31 27.38
C ASP A 25 -18.37 -2.82 27.76
N ARG A 26 -18.24 -2.38 29.02
CA ARG A 26 -16.99 -1.77 29.51
C ARG A 26 -15.85 -2.78 29.60
N GLU A 27 -16.12 -4.03 29.97
CA GLU A 27 -15.09 -5.07 30.08
C GLU A 27 -14.56 -5.45 28.69
N LYS A 28 -15.45 -5.62 27.72
CA LYS A 28 -15.05 -5.85 26.32
C LYS A 28 -14.25 -4.68 25.75
N ALA A 29 -14.68 -3.44 26.00
CA ALA A 29 -13.95 -2.24 25.57
C ALA A 29 -12.55 -2.17 26.20
N LYS A 30 -12.43 -2.49 27.49
CA LYS A 30 -11.16 -2.59 28.21
C LYS A 30 -10.24 -3.62 27.59
N ASP A 31 -10.77 -4.81 27.31
CA ASP A 31 -10.01 -5.89 26.67
C ASP A 31 -9.53 -5.52 25.26
N ILE A 32 -10.32 -4.76 24.52
CA ILE A 32 -9.89 -4.19 23.23
C ILE A 32 -8.74 -3.21 23.45
N LEU A 33 -8.83 -2.28 24.40
CA LEU A 33 -7.76 -1.30 24.67
C LEU A 33 -6.46 -1.93 25.20
N LYS A 34 -6.53 -3.12 25.81
CA LYS A 34 -5.33 -3.92 26.14
C LYS A 34 -4.57 -4.39 24.89
N ARG A 35 -5.27 -4.60 23.77
CA ARG A 35 -4.68 -5.09 22.50
C ARG A 35 -4.46 -3.98 21.48
N VAL A 36 -5.31 -2.96 21.48
CA VAL A 36 -5.29 -1.83 20.57
C VAL A 36 -4.95 -0.58 21.36
N ASN A 37 -3.74 -0.05 21.12
CA ASN A 37 -3.28 1.16 21.78
C ASN A 37 -4.32 2.31 21.69
N TYR A 38 -4.58 2.99 22.81
CA TYR A 38 -5.56 4.08 22.90
C TYR A 38 -5.41 5.16 21.82
N TYR A 39 -4.17 5.56 21.50
CA TYR A 39 -3.91 6.57 20.48
C TYR A 39 -4.31 6.07 19.08
N ARG A 40 -4.07 4.79 18.81
CA ARG A 40 -4.51 4.14 17.57
C ARG A 40 -6.03 4.08 17.49
N PHE A 41 -6.71 3.63 18.55
CA PHE A 41 -8.18 3.60 18.62
C PHE A 41 -8.79 4.99 18.39
N THR A 42 -8.36 5.99 19.17
CA THR A 42 -8.87 7.37 19.07
C THR A 42 -8.54 8.04 17.73
N GLY A 43 -7.55 7.53 16.99
CA GLY A 43 -7.31 7.91 15.60
C GLY A 43 -8.49 7.61 14.66
N TYR A 44 -9.26 6.55 14.89
CA TYR A 44 -10.49 6.25 14.14
C TYR A 44 -11.68 7.05 14.65
N ALA A 45 -11.62 7.52 15.90
CA ALA A 45 -12.66 8.35 16.51
C ALA A 45 -12.66 9.81 15.99
N LEU A 46 -11.62 10.26 15.27
CA LEU A 46 -11.43 11.66 14.88
C LEU A 46 -12.58 12.23 14.03
N GLN A 47 -13.16 11.41 13.15
CA GLN A 47 -14.28 11.82 12.29
C GLN A 47 -15.61 11.96 13.03
N PHE A 48 -15.69 11.44 14.26
CA PHE A 48 -16.87 11.55 15.10
C PHE A 48 -16.76 12.73 16.07
N ARG A 49 -15.77 13.62 15.93
CA ARG A 49 -15.67 14.82 16.79
C ARG A 49 -16.64 15.89 16.34
N GLN A 50 -17.22 16.60 17.31
CA GLN A 50 -18.11 17.74 17.03
C GLN A 50 -17.36 18.91 16.36
N ALA A 51 -16.07 19.06 16.64
CA ALA A 51 -15.20 20.05 16.02
C ALA A 51 -13.79 19.48 15.79
N PRO A 52 -13.05 19.90 14.74
CA PRO A 52 -11.72 19.37 14.43
C PRO A 52 -10.72 19.46 15.60
N SER A 53 -10.75 20.56 16.35
CA SER A 53 -9.91 20.79 17.53
C SER A 53 -10.56 20.37 18.85
N GLY A 54 -11.83 19.96 18.82
CA GLY A 54 -12.57 19.50 19.99
C GLY A 54 -12.18 18.09 20.42
N SER A 55 -12.53 17.72 21.65
CA SER A 55 -12.39 16.34 22.13
C SER A 55 -13.73 15.60 22.19
N ASP A 56 -14.84 16.33 22.20
CA ASP A 56 -16.18 15.76 22.36
C ASP A 56 -16.70 15.14 21.07
N TYR A 57 -17.39 14.01 21.22
CA TYR A 57 -17.93 13.21 20.14
C TYR A 57 -19.35 13.62 19.79
N ILE A 58 -19.75 13.36 18.55
CA ILE A 58 -21.12 13.52 18.06
C ILE A 58 -22.02 12.59 18.87
N VAL A 59 -23.19 13.08 19.27
CA VAL A 59 -24.17 12.32 20.05
C VAL A 59 -24.50 11.00 19.35
N GLY A 60 -24.46 9.90 20.09
CA GLY A 60 -24.70 8.55 19.56
C GLY A 60 -23.44 7.79 19.13
N THR A 61 -22.25 8.42 19.16
CA THR A 61 -20.98 7.73 18.86
C THR A 61 -20.72 6.62 19.87
N THR A 62 -20.68 5.37 19.41
CA THR A 62 -20.38 4.20 20.25
C THR A 62 -18.93 3.77 20.13
N PHE A 63 -18.41 3.09 21.17
CA PHE A 63 -17.09 2.47 21.14
C PHE A 63 -16.99 1.41 20.03
N GLU A 64 -18.06 0.64 19.86
CA GLU A 64 -18.19 -0.46 18.91
C GLU A 64 -18.07 0.05 17.48
N THR A 65 -18.77 1.13 17.10
CA THR A 65 -18.66 1.74 15.77
C THR A 65 -17.23 2.16 15.48
N VAL A 66 -16.55 2.85 16.41
CA VAL A 66 -15.13 3.26 16.22
C VAL A 66 -14.22 2.04 16.08
N TYR A 67 -14.46 0.98 16.86
CA TYR A 67 -13.70 -0.25 16.77
C TYR A 67 -13.94 -1.00 15.46
N HIS A 68 -15.16 -1.01 14.94
CA HIS A 68 -15.50 -1.62 13.65
C HIS A 68 -14.73 -0.95 12.50
N LEU A 69 -14.55 0.38 12.52
CA LEU A 69 -13.68 1.05 11.55
C LEU A 69 -12.24 0.55 11.62
N TYR A 70 -11.69 0.36 12.82
CA TYR A 70 -10.36 -0.24 13.00
C TYR A 70 -10.29 -1.65 12.42
N LYS A 71 -11.34 -2.46 12.63
CA LYS A 71 -11.45 -3.83 12.13
C LYS A 71 -11.54 -3.91 10.62
N VAL A 72 -12.36 -3.07 9.98
CA VAL A 72 -12.43 -2.97 8.51
C VAL A 72 -11.05 -2.67 7.94
N ASP A 73 -10.35 -1.71 8.51
CA ASP A 73 -9.01 -1.32 8.09
C ASP A 73 -8.01 -2.47 8.26
N GLU A 74 -8.11 -3.26 9.34
CA GLU A 74 -7.31 -4.46 9.57
C GLU A 74 -7.54 -5.53 8.51
N ILE A 75 -8.81 -5.87 8.25
CA ILE A 75 -9.18 -6.90 7.27
C ILE A 75 -8.78 -6.45 5.85
N LEU A 76 -8.99 -5.17 5.52
CA LEU A 76 -8.56 -4.61 4.23
C LEU A 76 -7.03 -4.63 4.08
N ARG A 77 -6.26 -4.30 5.12
CA ARG A 77 -4.79 -4.38 5.06
C ARG A 77 -4.30 -5.79 4.78
N ASP A 78 -4.89 -6.79 5.42
CA ASP A 78 -4.52 -8.19 5.22
C ASP A 78 -4.92 -8.67 3.81
N THR A 79 -6.11 -8.27 3.36
CA THR A 79 -6.59 -8.51 1.99
C THR A 79 -5.63 -7.91 0.98
N PHE A 80 -5.33 -6.62 1.07
CA PHE A 80 -4.43 -5.95 0.12
C PHE A 80 -3.03 -6.52 0.15
N ARG A 81 -2.49 -6.88 1.33
CA ARG A 81 -1.15 -7.50 1.43
C ARG A 81 -1.06 -8.75 0.56
N ARG A 82 -2.07 -9.63 0.63
CA ARG A 82 -2.13 -10.87 -0.17
C ARG A 82 -2.09 -10.60 -1.67
N TYR A 83 -2.81 -9.60 -2.15
CA TYR A 83 -2.90 -9.30 -3.58
C TYR A 83 -1.72 -8.44 -4.09
N ILE A 84 -1.19 -7.57 -3.25
CA ILE A 84 0.03 -6.81 -3.53
C ILE A 84 1.21 -7.76 -3.70
N GLU A 85 1.32 -8.81 -2.89
CA GLU A 85 2.38 -9.81 -3.04
C GLU A 85 2.40 -10.43 -4.45
N LYS A 86 1.22 -10.77 -4.99
CA LYS A 86 1.08 -11.28 -6.37
C LYS A 86 1.55 -10.25 -7.40
N ALA A 87 1.13 -9.00 -7.24
CA ALA A 87 1.56 -7.91 -8.12
C ALA A 87 3.07 -7.67 -8.01
N GLU A 88 3.63 -7.69 -6.80
CA GLU A 88 5.06 -7.49 -6.53
C GLU A 88 5.91 -8.54 -7.23
N VAL A 89 5.61 -9.82 -7.07
CA VAL A 89 6.32 -10.91 -7.76
C VAL A 89 6.23 -10.76 -9.28
N TYR A 90 5.04 -10.41 -9.79
CA TYR A 90 4.84 -10.18 -11.21
C TYR A 90 5.70 -9.02 -11.73
N TYR A 91 5.68 -7.85 -11.08
CA TYR A 91 6.43 -6.68 -11.54
C TYR A 91 7.94 -6.80 -11.35
N ARG A 92 8.42 -7.53 -10.32
CA ARG A 92 9.85 -7.91 -10.22
C ARG A 92 10.30 -8.63 -11.48
N THR A 93 9.50 -9.59 -11.95
CA THR A 93 9.78 -10.35 -13.16
C THR A 93 9.79 -9.44 -14.39
N GLN A 94 8.73 -8.64 -14.60
CA GLN A 94 8.61 -7.79 -15.79
C GLN A 94 9.72 -6.74 -15.88
N ILE A 95 10.06 -6.11 -14.75
CA ILE A 95 11.08 -5.06 -14.69
C ILE A 95 12.48 -5.65 -14.88
N ALA A 96 12.80 -6.74 -14.18
CA ALA A 96 14.10 -7.39 -14.32
C ALA A 96 14.31 -7.92 -15.74
N TYR A 97 13.30 -8.58 -16.31
CA TYR A 97 13.36 -9.08 -17.68
C TYR A 97 13.52 -7.94 -18.68
N GLY A 98 12.61 -6.95 -18.67
CA GLY A 98 12.60 -5.87 -19.66
C GLY A 98 13.88 -5.04 -19.63
N PHE A 99 14.40 -4.70 -18.45
CA PHE A 99 15.67 -3.99 -18.36
C PHE A 99 16.86 -4.85 -18.81
N SER A 100 16.92 -6.12 -18.38
CA SER A 100 18.06 -6.98 -18.70
C SER A 100 18.16 -7.25 -20.20
N ILE A 101 17.03 -7.50 -20.87
CA ILE A 101 17.02 -7.69 -22.32
C ILE A 101 17.41 -6.41 -23.08
N ALA A 102 17.03 -5.24 -22.56
CA ALA A 102 17.33 -3.97 -23.21
C ALA A 102 18.78 -3.48 -22.99
N LYS A 103 19.37 -3.74 -21.82
CA LYS A 103 20.67 -3.15 -21.41
C LYS A 103 21.78 -4.16 -21.14
N CYS A 104 21.45 -5.36 -20.68
CA CYS A 104 22.44 -6.36 -20.29
C CYS A 104 22.73 -7.31 -21.46
N THR A 105 23.28 -6.78 -22.56
CA THR A 105 23.44 -7.51 -23.83
C THR A 105 24.86 -8.03 -24.08
N GLU A 106 25.86 -7.56 -23.35
CA GLU A 106 27.26 -7.97 -23.54
C GLU A 106 27.82 -8.64 -22.29
N THR A 107 28.70 -9.63 -22.46
CA THR A 107 29.39 -10.30 -21.34
C THR A 107 30.13 -9.26 -20.48
N PRO A 108 29.99 -9.28 -19.13
CA PRO A 108 29.42 -10.36 -18.31
C PRO A 108 27.93 -10.20 -17.95
N TYR A 109 27.18 -9.40 -18.70
CA TYR A 109 25.74 -9.14 -18.54
C TYR A 109 25.39 -8.43 -17.22
N ASP A 110 26.25 -7.49 -16.82
CA ASP A 110 26.18 -6.75 -15.56
C ASP A 110 25.97 -5.24 -15.74
N GLN A 111 25.50 -4.81 -16.91
CA GLN A 111 25.27 -3.40 -17.27
C GLN A 111 24.25 -2.69 -16.38
N HIS A 112 23.42 -3.42 -15.62
CA HIS A 112 22.60 -2.84 -14.55
C HIS A 112 23.40 -2.27 -13.37
N TYR A 113 24.70 -2.56 -13.28
CA TYR A 113 25.64 -1.91 -12.36
C TYR A 113 26.22 -0.58 -12.90
N ASP A 114 26.05 -0.27 -14.19
CA ASP A 114 26.51 0.99 -14.76
C ASP A 114 25.45 2.09 -14.57
N GLU A 115 25.79 3.10 -13.77
CA GLU A 115 24.90 4.23 -13.51
C GLU A 115 24.55 5.03 -14.77
N ASN A 116 25.33 4.93 -15.85
CA ASN A 116 25.03 5.61 -17.11
C ASN A 116 23.86 4.99 -17.86
N ASN A 117 23.46 3.76 -17.52
CA ASN A 117 22.24 3.12 -18.02
C ASN A 117 20.96 3.58 -17.31
N PHE A 118 21.05 4.56 -16.41
CA PHE A 118 19.92 5.14 -15.71
C PHE A 118 19.84 6.66 -15.92
N TYR A 119 18.64 7.14 -16.20
CA TYR A 119 18.35 8.57 -16.32
C TYR A 119 18.50 9.29 -14.98
N ASN A 120 17.85 8.76 -13.92
CA ASN A 120 17.96 9.32 -12.57
C ASN A 120 19.10 8.64 -11.80
N LYS A 121 20.32 9.12 -12.01
CA LYS A 121 21.53 8.60 -11.35
C LYS A 121 21.45 8.63 -9.82
N LYS A 122 20.84 9.68 -9.23
CA LYS A 122 20.65 9.77 -7.78
C LYS A 122 19.73 8.66 -7.28
N GLY A 123 18.58 8.47 -7.94
CA GLY A 123 17.63 7.42 -7.60
C GLY A 123 18.23 6.02 -7.73
N TYR A 124 19.01 5.79 -8.78
CA TYR A 124 19.76 4.56 -8.96
C TYR A 124 20.77 4.30 -7.83
N ARG A 125 21.57 5.31 -7.43
CA ARG A 125 22.52 5.17 -6.32
C ARG A 125 21.82 4.80 -5.01
N GLU A 126 20.71 5.46 -4.69
CA GLU A 126 19.90 5.11 -3.51
C GLU A 126 19.42 3.64 -3.55
N VAL A 127 19.01 3.14 -4.72
CA VAL A 127 18.62 1.73 -4.90
C VAL A 127 19.79 0.79 -4.64
N MET A 128 20.98 1.09 -5.19
CA MET A 128 22.17 0.25 -5.03
C MET A 128 22.76 0.29 -3.62
N GLU A 129 22.65 1.42 -2.93
CA GLU A 129 22.98 1.55 -1.50
C GLU A 129 22.03 0.69 -0.65
N ASN A 130 20.72 0.75 -0.92
CA ASN A 130 19.75 -0.09 -0.23
C ASN A 130 20.00 -1.56 -0.48
N PHE A 131 20.25 -1.95 -1.74
CA PHE A 131 20.60 -3.33 -2.09
C PHE A 131 21.86 -3.81 -1.36
N SER A 132 22.89 -2.96 -1.25
CA SER A 132 24.11 -3.29 -0.51
C SER A 132 23.80 -3.59 0.96
N ARG A 133 22.90 -2.82 1.59
CA ARG A 133 22.44 -3.07 2.96
C ARG A 133 21.68 -4.38 3.09
N GLU A 134 20.71 -4.62 2.19
CA GLU A 134 19.92 -5.87 2.17
C GLU A 134 20.82 -7.10 1.97
N LYS A 135 21.74 -7.03 1.01
CA LYS A 135 22.70 -8.11 0.74
C LYS A 135 23.57 -8.42 1.96
N ASN A 136 23.99 -7.41 2.72
CA ASN A 136 24.74 -7.62 3.96
C ASN A 136 23.87 -8.21 5.08
N TYR A 137 22.61 -7.77 5.20
CA TYR A 137 21.65 -8.35 6.12
C TYR A 137 21.40 -9.85 5.82
N TYR A 138 21.27 -10.21 4.55
CA TYR A 138 21.08 -11.59 4.08
C TYR A 138 22.39 -12.32 3.74
N LYS A 139 23.54 -11.90 4.27
CA LYS A 139 24.88 -12.47 3.95
C LYS A 139 24.98 -13.98 4.13
N ASP A 140 24.15 -14.53 5.03
CA ASP A 140 24.14 -15.95 5.35
C ASP A 140 23.18 -16.79 4.52
N SER A 141 22.34 -16.16 3.69
CA SER A 141 21.44 -16.85 2.76
C SER A 141 22.22 -17.62 1.68
N LEU A 142 21.64 -18.72 1.22
CA LEU A 142 22.23 -19.54 0.15
C LEU A 142 22.45 -18.73 -1.13
N ILE A 143 21.53 -17.83 -1.47
CA ILE A 143 21.60 -16.96 -2.66
C ILE A 143 22.83 -16.04 -2.57
N VAL A 144 23.04 -15.37 -1.44
CA VAL A 144 24.17 -14.43 -1.27
C VAL A 144 25.50 -15.18 -1.21
N LYS A 145 25.57 -16.31 -0.49
CA LYS A 145 26.76 -17.16 -0.42
C LYS A 145 27.17 -17.69 -1.79
N HIS A 146 26.22 -18.20 -2.57
CA HIS A 146 26.47 -18.69 -3.93
C HIS A 146 27.13 -17.62 -4.81
N HIS A 147 26.55 -16.41 -4.85
CA HIS A 147 27.09 -15.34 -5.69
C HIS A 147 28.38 -14.74 -5.15
N LYS A 148 28.58 -14.74 -3.84
CA LYS A 148 29.87 -14.37 -3.24
C LYS A 148 31.00 -15.30 -3.69
N MET A 149 30.76 -16.61 -3.70
CA MET A 149 31.77 -17.61 -4.05
C MET A 149 31.99 -17.75 -5.56
N LYS A 150 30.92 -17.73 -6.36
CA LYS A 150 30.99 -18.06 -7.80
C LYS A 150 31.13 -16.84 -8.72
N TYR A 151 30.65 -15.67 -8.30
CA TYR A 151 30.50 -14.50 -9.17
C TYR A 151 31.15 -13.24 -8.62
N SER A 152 32.19 -13.37 -7.77
CA SER A 152 32.87 -12.23 -7.14
C SER A 152 31.89 -11.24 -6.52
N SER A 153 30.86 -11.77 -5.84
CA SER A 153 29.78 -10.98 -5.23
C SER A 153 28.86 -10.21 -6.19
N LYS A 154 29.03 -10.32 -7.51
CA LYS A 154 28.08 -9.76 -8.48
C LYS A 154 26.87 -10.67 -8.63
N MET A 155 25.72 -10.05 -8.82
CA MET A 155 24.43 -10.71 -9.03
C MET A 155 23.77 -10.12 -10.27
N PRO A 156 23.19 -10.95 -11.16
CA PRO A 156 22.38 -10.45 -12.27
C PRO A 156 21.10 -9.80 -11.75
N LEU A 157 20.51 -8.88 -12.52
CA LEU A 157 19.38 -8.07 -12.05
C LEU A 157 18.19 -8.92 -11.57
N TRP A 158 17.88 -10.03 -12.24
CA TRP A 158 16.81 -10.96 -11.86
C TRP A 158 17.03 -11.64 -10.50
N VAL A 159 18.28 -11.71 -9.99
CA VAL A 159 18.56 -12.11 -8.60
C VAL A 159 18.41 -10.93 -7.65
N ILE A 160 18.90 -9.75 -8.04
CA ILE A 160 18.88 -8.55 -7.20
C ILE A 160 17.45 -8.19 -6.82
N VAL A 161 16.51 -8.21 -7.78
CA VAL A 161 15.11 -7.83 -7.53
C VAL A 161 14.43 -8.71 -6.49
N GLU A 162 14.90 -9.94 -6.26
CA GLU A 162 14.36 -10.82 -5.22
C GLU A 162 14.72 -10.38 -3.80
N LEU A 163 15.83 -9.64 -3.67
CA LEU A 163 16.31 -9.07 -2.41
C LEU A 163 15.84 -7.63 -2.21
N MET A 164 15.22 -7.00 -3.22
CA MET A 164 14.71 -5.63 -3.10
C MET A 164 13.36 -5.60 -2.40
N SER A 165 13.09 -4.52 -1.66
CA SER A 165 11.72 -4.16 -1.30
C SER A 165 10.96 -3.63 -2.52
N PHE A 166 9.64 -3.72 -2.50
CA PHE A 166 8.81 -3.14 -3.55
C PHE A 166 9.05 -1.63 -3.77
N SER A 167 9.33 -0.88 -2.70
CA SER A 167 9.70 0.54 -2.78
C SER A 167 10.98 0.76 -3.58
N ASN A 168 12.00 -0.09 -3.37
CA ASN A 168 13.24 -0.03 -4.15
C ASN A 168 13.02 -0.43 -5.60
N MET A 169 12.18 -1.43 -5.86
CA MET A 169 11.82 -1.82 -7.22
C MET A 169 11.07 -0.68 -7.96
N SER A 170 10.15 0.02 -7.30
CA SER A 170 9.45 1.18 -7.87
C SER A 170 10.45 2.32 -8.17
N LYS A 171 11.40 2.56 -7.25
CA LYS A 171 12.47 3.54 -7.43
C LYS A 171 13.41 3.17 -8.59
N LEU A 172 13.79 1.89 -8.70
CA LEU A 172 14.62 1.38 -9.79
C LEU A 172 13.95 1.66 -11.13
N TYR A 173 12.67 1.27 -11.28
CA TYR A 173 11.89 1.53 -12.48
C TYR A 173 11.83 3.03 -12.81
N SER A 174 11.51 3.89 -11.82
CA SER A 174 11.49 5.35 -12.03
C SER A 174 12.84 5.94 -12.45
N SER A 175 13.94 5.24 -12.18
CA SER A 175 15.29 5.69 -12.51
C SER A 175 15.75 5.33 -13.92
N MET A 176 15.05 4.42 -14.60
CA MET A 176 15.36 3.98 -15.97
C MET A 176 15.12 5.11 -17.00
N TYR A 177 15.72 4.99 -18.19
CA TYR A 177 15.35 5.84 -19.31
C TYR A 177 13.97 5.48 -19.84
N TYR A 178 13.39 6.38 -20.63
CA TYR A 178 12.08 6.15 -21.25
C TYR A 178 12.05 4.93 -22.16
N SER A 179 13.13 4.61 -22.87
CA SER A 179 13.21 3.41 -23.72
C SER A 179 12.89 2.12 -22.95
N GLU A 180 13.50 1.91 -21.78
CA GLU A 180 13.24 0.72 -20.97
C GLU A 180 11.87 0.77 -20.30
N LYS A 181 11.45 1.95 -19.82
CA LYS A 181 10.11 2.14 -19.24
C LYS A 181 9.01 1.82 -20.24
N ASP A 182 9.13 2.31 -21.48
CA ASP A 182 8.15 2.06 -22.55
C ASP A 182 8.11 0.57 -22.92
N ALA A 183 9.26 -0.09 -23.06
CA ALA A 183 9.33 -1.51 -23.32
C ALA A 183 8.62 -2.33 -22.22
N ILE A 184 8.91 -2.04 -20.95
CA ILE A 184 8.28 -2.71 -19.80
C ILE A 184 6.79 -2.41 -19.72
N ALA A 185 6.38 -1.14 -19.88
CA ALA A 185 5.00 -0.73 -19.79
C ALA A 185 4.13 -1.35 -20.89
N HIS A 186 4.68 -1.48 -22.11
CA HIS A 186 4.03 -2.16 -23.22
C HIS A 186 3.78 -3.66 -22.94
N MET A 187 4.74 -4.37 -22.34
CA MET A 187 4.55 -5.78 -21.94
C MET A 187 3.38 -5.98 -20.98
N VAL A 188 3.04 -4.96 -20.18
CA VAL A 188 1.95 -5.01 -19.20
C VAL A 188 0.72 -4.17 -19.60
N GLY A 189 0.65 -3.78 -20.88
CA GLY A 189 -0.51 -3.14 -21.51
C GLY A 189 -0.86 -1.73 -21.03
N VAL A 190 0.11 -0.94 -20.55
CA VAL A 190 -0.12 0.45 -20.12
C VAL A 190 0.99 1.40 -20.61
N GLY A 191 0.77 2.71 -20.50
CA GLY A 191 1.80 3.71 -20.77
C GLY A 191 2.81 3.85 -19.63
N ARG A 192 4.06 4.25 -19.96
CA ARG A 192 5.19 4.37 -19.01
C ARG A 192 4.86 5.16 -17.75
N ASP A 193 4.22 6.33 -17.89
CA ASP A 193 3.91 7.20 -16.76
C ASP A 193 2.82 6.61 -15.85
N THR A 194 1.87 5.88 -16.45
CA THR A 194 0.80 5.20 -15.71
C THR A 194 1.41 4.06 -14.90
N LEU A 195 2.31 3.27 -15.50
CA LEU A 195 3.01 2.22 -14.76
C LEU A 195 3.88 2.80 -13.64
N GLU A 196 4.65 3.86 -13.92
CA GLU A 196 5.48 4.51 -12.90
C GLU A 196 4.65 4.98 -11.69
N ASN A 197 3.53 5.67 -11.96
CA ASN A 197 2.62 6.10 -10.92
C ASN A 197 2.00 4.91 -10.17
N HIS A 198 1.53 3.88 -10.87
CA HIS A 198 0.87 2.72 -10.26
C HIS A 198 1.83 1.93 -9.36
N LEU A 199 3.09 1.71 -9.78
CA LEU A 199 4.10 1.06 -8.94
C LEU A 199 4.36 1.88 -7.66
N HIS A 200 4.39 3.21 -7.75
CA HIS A 200 4.51 4.08 -6.58
C HIS A 200 3.28 4.00 -5.67
N CYS A 201 2.07 4.09 -6.22
CA CYS A 201 0.83 3.93 -5.45
C CYS A 201 0.79 2.57 -4.73
N LEU A 202 1.13 1.48 -5.40
CA LEU A 202 1.16 0.15 -4.80
C LEU A 202 2.24 0.04 -3.72
N SER A 203 3.41 0.66 -3.89
CA SER A 203 4.43 0.75 -2.82
C SER A 203 3.91 1.49 -1.59
N VAL A 204 3.20 2.60 -1.77
CA VAL A 204 2.58 3.35 -0.66
C VAL A 204 1.50 2.52 0.03
N LEU A 205 0.64 1.83 -0.72
CA LEU A 205 -0.37 0.93 -0.17
C LEU A 205 0.28 -0.19 0.64
N ARG A 206 1.28 -0.86 0.05
CA ARG A 206 2.06 -1.94 0.68
C ARG A 206 2.65 -1.48 2.01
N ASN A 207 3.26 -0.30 2.05
CA ASN A 207 3.86 0.23 3.27
C ASN A 207 2.80 0.56 4.33
N LYS A 208 1.65 1.14 3.95
CA LYS A 208 0.52 1.32 4.87
C LYS A 208 0.05 -0.01 5.45
N CYS A 209 -0.08 -1.06 4.62
CA CYS A 209 -0.46 -2.40 5.07
C CYS A 209 0.59 -3.03 6.01
N ALA A 210 1.88 -2.88 5.71
CA ALA A 210 2.98 -3.46 6.48
C ALA A 210 3.17 -2.78 7.85
N HIS A 211 2.95 -1.46 7.94
CA HIS A 211 3.05 -0.71 9.19
C HIS A 211 1.75 -0.67 10.00
N ALA A 212 0.75 -1.45 9.60
CA ALA A 212 -0.59 -1.39 10.15
C ALA A 212 -1.12 0.06 10.21
N ALA A 213 -0.86 0.88 9.20
CA ALA A 213 -1.27 2.29 9.19
C ALA A 213 -2.78 2.41 9.00
N ARG A 214 -3.36 3.52 9.49
CA ARG A 214 -4.73 3.89 9.17
C ARG A 214 -4.84 4.18 7.67
N MET A 215 -5.80 3.55 7.00
CA MET A 215 -6.21 3.79 5.62
C MET A 215 -7.56 4.50 5.57
N TYR A 216 -8.45 4.17 6.50
CA TYR A 216 -9.73 4.82 6.68
C TYR A 216 -9.59 6.34 6.86
N ASN A 217 -10.33 7.10 6.05
CA ASN A 217 -10.30 8.57 6.05
C ASN A 217 -8.86 9.13 6.03
N THR A 218 -8.07 8.65 5.06
CA THR A 218 -6.73 9.17 4.78
C THR A 218 -6.55 9.42 3.29
N ASP A 219 -5.89 10.53 2.97
CA ASP A 219 -5.42 10.77 1.62
C ASP A 219 -4.16 9.95 1.34
N PHE A 220 -4.05 9.52 0.09
CA PHE A 220 -2.91 8.80 -0.43
C PHE A 220 -2.13 9.68 -1.41
N ASN A 221 -0.81 9.58 -1.35
CA ASN A 221 0.09 10.33 -2.21
C ASN A 221 1.13 9.35 -2.80
N PRO A 222 1.40 9.38 -4.12
CA PRO A 222 0.81 10.27 -5.13
C PRO A 222 -0.65 9.93 -5.48
N PRO A 223 -1.46 10.89 -5.98
CA PRO A 223 -2.75 10.57 -6.57
C PRO A 223 -2.60 9.54 -7.70
N ALA A 224 -3.49 8.56 -7.75
CA ALA A 224 -3.49 7.52 -8.77
C ALA A 224 -3.78 8.11 -10.17
N LYS A 225 -2.96 7.72 -11.15
CA LYS A 225 -3.10 8.15 -12.55
C LYS A 225 -4.10 7.25 -13.27
N PHE A 226 -5.17 7.85 -13.79
CA PHE A 226 -6.16 7.20 -14.65
C PHE A 226 -6.27 7.95 -15.98
N THR A 227 -6.85 7.31 -17.00
CA THR A 227 -7.08 7.97 -18.29
C THR A 227 -8.15 9.05 -18.15
N THR A 228 -8.08 10.10 -18.97
CA THR A 228 -9.08 11.16 -18.99
C THR A 228 -10.48 10.63 -19.28
N SER A 229 -10.59 9.63 -20.17
CA SER A 229 -11.87 8.96 -20.46
C SER A 229 -12.45 8.28 -19.22
N PHE A 230 -11.62 7.56 -18.46
CA PHE A 230 -12.05 6.92 -17.21
C PHE A 230 -12.52 7.94 -16.18
N LEU A 231 -11.77 9.03 -15.97
CA LEU A 231 -12.14 10.07 -15.01
C LEU A 231 -13.37 10.86 -15.42
N ARG A 232 -13.63 11.04 -16.72
CA ARG A 232 -14.87 11.65 -17.22
C ARG A 232 -16.08 10.76 -16.96
N LYS A 233 -15.93 9.44 -17.12
CA LYS A 233 -16.98 8.46 -16.85
C LYS A 233 -17.25 8.29 -15.35
N HIS A 234 -16.22 8.47 -14.52
CA HIS A 234 -16.25 8.25 -13.08
C HIS A 234 -15.72 9.47 -12.32
N SER A 235 -16.36 10.63 -12.53
CA SER A 235 -15.96 11.92 -11.96
C SER A 235 -16.02 11.99 -10.43
N GLU A 236 -16.76 11.07 -9.82
CA GLU A 236 -16.93 10.88 -8.39
C GLU A 236 -15.68 10.28 -7.71
N ILE A 237 -14.79 9.65 -8.48
CA ILE A 237 -13.58 9.03 -7.93
C ILE A 237 -12.53 10.10 -7.60
N LYS A 238 -12.16 10.19 -6.33
CA LYS A 238 -10.99 10.95 -5.90
C LYS A 238 -9.73 10.12 -6.09
N ASN A 239 -8.79 10.61 -6.90
CA ASN A 239 -7.56 9.87 -7.26
C ASN A 239 -6.63 9.57 -6.07
N ASN A 240 -6.75 10.31 -4.97
CA ASN A 240 -5.99 10.12 -3.73
C ASN A 240 -6.75 9.30 -2.67
N SER A 241 -7.84 8.62 -3.03
CA SER A 241 -8.64 7.81 -2.10
C SER A 241 -8.18 6.36 -1.98
N LEU A 242 -8.67 5.67 -0.95
CA LEU A 242 -8.48 4.23 -0.79
C LEU A 242 -9.10 3.45 -1.97
N PHE A 243 -10.26 3.87 -2.47
CA PHE A 243 -10.88 3.25 -3.63
C PHE A 243 -10.01 3.37 -4.89
N ALA A 244 -9.44 4.54 -5.17
CA ALA A 244 -8.53 4.73 -6.29
C ALA A 244 -7.32 3.77 -6.21
N TYR A 245 -6.74 3.62 -5.02
CA TYR A 245 -5.64 2.68 -4.80
C TYR A 245 -6.06 1.21 -4.92
N THR A 246 -7.30 0.88 -4.52
CA THR A 246 -7.91 -0.44 -4.73
C THR A 246 -8.06 -0.75 -6.22
N LEU A 247 -8.49 0.24 -7.03
CA LEU A 247 -8.56 0.11 -8.49
C LEU A 247 -7.18 -0.05 -9.14
N VAL A 248 -6.16 0.66 -8.63
CA VAL A 248 -4.78 0.45 -9.10
C VAL A 248 -4.36 -1.00 -8.83
N LEU A 249 -4.56 -1.51 -7.62
CA LEU A 249 -4.25 -2.91 -7.30
C LEU A 249 -5.01 -3.88 -8.21
N LEU A 250 -6.32 -3.69 -8.37
CA LEU A 250 -7.16 -4.52 -9.23
C LEU A 250 -6.64 -4.55 -10.68
N LYS A 251 -6.33 -3.37 -11.25
CA LYS A 251 -5.84 -3.23 -12.63
C LYS A 251 -4.43 -3.81 -12.83
N ARG A 252 -3.65 -3.97 -11.77
CA ARG A 252 -2.24 -4.39 -11.79
C ARG A 252 -2.04 -5.83 -11.29
N LEU A 253 -3.11 -6.53 -10.96
CA LEU A 253 -3.07 -7.97 -10.73
C LEU A 253 -2.85 -8.74 -12.04
N PRO A 254 -2.01 -9.79 -12.04
CA PRO A 254 -1.61 -10.48 -13.27
C PRO A 254 -2.67 -11.41 -13.85
N ASP A 255 -3.63 -11.87 -13.04
CA ASP A 255 -4.61 -12.88 -13.44
C ASP A 255 -6.03 -12.52 -13.01
N GLU A 256 -7.03 -12.92 -13.80
CA GLU A 256 -8.44 -12.64 -13.53
C GLU A 256 -8.95 -13.29 -12.24
N SER A 257 -8.41 -14.45 -11.85
CA SER A 257 -8.90 -15.16 -10.65
C SER A 257 -8.59 -14.35 -9.39
N SER A 258 -7.40 -13.75 -9.32
CA SER A 258 -6.99 -12.82 -8.27
C SER A 258 -7.85 -11.58 -8.26
N LYS A 259 -8.18 -11.02 -9.44
CA LYS A 259 -9.06 -9.85 -9.53
C LYS A 259 -10.45 -10.15 -8.99
N LYS A 260 -11.09 -11.25 -9.44
CA LYS A 260 -12.41 -11.69 -8.96
C LYS A 260 -12.40 -11.92 -7.46
N SER A 261 -11.37 -12.59 -6.94
CA SER A 261 -11.23 -12.85 -5.51
C SER A 261 -11.03 -11.56 -4.69
N LEU A 262 -10.28 -10.56 -5.20
CA LEU A 262 -10.13 -9.26 -4.55
C LEU A 262 -11.49 -8.54 -4.48
N ILE A 263 -12.23 -8.49 -5.60
CA ILE A 263 -13.56 -7.88 -5.65
C ILE A 263 -14.48 -8.52 -4.60
N GLN A 264 -14.56 -9.85 -4.56
CA GLN A 264 -15.42 -10.55 -3.60
C GLN A 264 -15.02 -10.28 -2.15
N THR A 265 -13.72 -10.24 -1.86
CA THR A 265 -13.25 -9.99 -0.49
C THR A 265 -13.61 -8.57 -0.05
N VAL A 266 -13.43 -7.58 -0.93
CA VAL A 266 -13.82 -6.18 -0.65
C VAL A 266 -15.33 -6.08 -0.47
N GLU A 267 -16.14 -6.71 -1.32
CA GLU A 267 -17.60 -6.74 -1.20
C GLU A 267 -18.05 -7.29 0.16
N ASN A 268 -17.48 -8.43 0.58
CA ASN A 268 -17.83 -9.06 1.85
C ASN A 268 -17.53 -8.17 3.05
N VAL A 269 -16.34 -7.54 3.08
CA VAL A 269 -15.93 -6.66 4.20
C VAL A 269 -16.82 -5.41 4.26
N ILE A 270 -17.12 -4.81 3.11
CA ILE A 270 -17.97 -3.62 3.05
C ILE A 270 -19.41 -3.97 3.46
N SER A 271 -19.93 -5.12 3.04
CA SER A 271 -21.26 -5.59 3.42
C SER A 271 -21.36 -5.87 4.94
N GLU A 272 -20.38 -6.58 5.51
CA GLU A 272 -20.34 -6.97 6.92
C GLU A 272 -20.38 -5.77 7.88
N TYR A 273 -19.76 -4.65 7.52
CA TYR A 273 -19.67 -3.45 8.35
C TYR A 273 -20.44 -2.25 7.79
N SER A 274 -21.42 -2.50 6.92
CA SER A 274 -22.15 -1.45 6.17
C SER A 274 -22.87 -0.42 7.05
N ASP A 275 -23.29 -0.81 8.26
CA ASP A 275 -23.95 0.09 9.22
C ASP A 275 -22.98 1.09 9.89
N ASP A 276 -21.68 0.79 9.94
CA ASP A 276 -20.68 1.61 10.65
C ASP A 276 -19.75 2.39 9.72
N ILE A 277 -19.54 1.91 8.49
CA ILE A 277 -18.65 2.54 7.53
C ILE A 277 -19.34 3.66 6.75
N ASP A 278 -18.59 4.73 6.53
CA ASP A 278 -18.92 5.78 5.58
C ASP A 278 -18.06 5.61 4.32
N LEU A 279 -18.69 5.10 3.26
CA LEU A 279 -18.06 4.87 1.96
C LEU A 279 -17.44 6.14 1.37
N LYS A 280 -18.00 7.32 1.65
CA LYS A 280 -17.49 8.60 1.14
C LYS A 280 -16.12 8.92 1.75
N LEU A 281 -15.88 8.55 3.02
CA LEU A 281 -14.60 8.77 3.71
C LEU A 281 -13.48 7.86 3.19
N ILE A 282 -13.81 6.72 2.61
CA ILE A 282 -12.85 5.82 1.95
C ILE A 282 -12.84 6.00 0.42
N GLY A 283 -13.69 6.89 -0.11
CA GLY A 283 -13.78 7.26 -1.52
C GLY A 283 -14.45 6.21 -2.40
N PHE A 284 -15.23 5.29 -1.81
CA PHE A 284 -16.02 4.31 -2.54
C PHE A 284 -17.31 4.98 -3.02
N PRO A 285 -17.54 5.11 -4.34
CA PRO A 285 -18.80 5.65 -4.86
C PRO A 285 -19.94 4.64 -4.71
N GLU A 286 -21.20 5.07 -4.83
CA GLU A 286 -22.37 4.18 -4.67
C GLU A 286 -22.34 2.98 -5.64
N ASN A 287 -21.84 3.18 -6.85
CA ASN A 287 -21.68 2.16 -7.88
C ASN A 287 -20.29 1.47 -7.86
N TYR A 288 -19.53 1.52 -6.75
CA TYR A 288 -18.16 1.00 -6.70
C TYR A 288 -18.03 -0.46 -7.19
N MET A 289 -19.02 -1.31 -6.89
CA MET A 289 -19.04 -2.71 -7.33
C MET A 289 -19.13 -2.84 -8.85
N GLU A 290 -19.95 -2.01 -9.50
CA GLU A 290 -20.07 -1.98 -10.96
C GLU A 290 -18.73 -1.54 -11.57
N ILE A 291 -18.13 -0.48 -11.02
CA ILE A 291 -16.83 0.01 -11.46
C ILE A 291 -15.77 -1.08 -11.33
N MET A 292 -15.69 -1.77 -10.19
CA MET A 292 -14.71 -2.84 -9.98
C MET A 292 -14.94 -4.01 -10.95
N LYS A 293 -16.20 -4.46 -11.15
CA LYS A 293 -16.53 -5.55 -12.07
C LYS A 293 -16.23 -5.21 -13.53
N ASN A 294 -16.40 -3.94 -13.93
CA ASN A 294 -16.03 -3.43 -15.26
C ASN A 294 -14.50 -3.36 -15.49
N ASN A 295 -13.67 -3.66 -14.47
CA ASN A 295 -12.21 -3.67 -14.52
C ASN A 295 -11.59 -5.08 -14.40
N LEU A 296 -12.41 -6.13 -14.54
CA LEU A 296 -11.94 -7.50 -14.70
C LEU A 296 -11.12 -7.67 -15.99
#